data_AF-A0A495ZLB3-F1
#
_entry.id   AF-A0A495ZLB3-F1
#
_cell.length_a   1.000
_cell.length_b   1.000
_cell.length_c   1.000
_cell.angle_alpha   90.00
_cell.angle_beta   90.00
_cell.angle_gamma   90.00
#
_symmetry.space_group_name_H-M   'P 1'
#
loop_
_entity.id
_entity.type
_entity.pdbx_description
1 polymer ?
#
loop_
_entity_poly.entity_id
_entity_poly.type
_entity_poly.pdbx_seq_one_letter_code
_entity_poly.pdbx_strand_id
1 'polypeptide(L)' 'MAGKLKVAAVGCGGIGHRHQLGYLQHPGAELVAVCDIDTAKAKTRAEELGIEKWYPSIKEMLANEECDLVDVVT' A
#
# COMPACT_ATOMS: atom_id res chain seq x y z
N MET A 1 2.72 -15.95 19.15
CA MET A 1 1.76 -15.54 18.11
C MET A 1 2.53 -14.68 17.12
N ALA A 2 2.51 -14.99 15.83
CA ALA A 2 3.09 -14.10 14.81
C ALA A 2 2.18 -12.87 14.64
N GLY A 3 2.76 -11.67 14.50
CA GLY A 3 2.03 -10.43 14.25
C GLY A 3 1.41 -10.36 12.85
N LYS A 4 0.65 -9.30 12.56
CA LYS A 4 0.20 -9.01 11.19
C LYS A 4 1.41 -8.68 10.31
N LEU A 5 1.36 -9.09 9.04
CA LEU A 5 2.34 -8.67 8.04
C LEU A 5 2.03 -7.24 7.58
N LYS A 6 3.01 -6.35 7.70
CA LYS A 6 2.94 -4.98 7.17
C LYS A 6 3.18 -5.03 5.67
N VAL A 7 2.17 -4.64 4.89
CA VAL A 7 2.17 -4.68 3.44
C VAL A 7 2.26 -3.27 2.88
N ALA A 8 3.23 -3.04 2.00
CA ALA A 8 3.31 -1.83 1.18
C ALA A 8 2.93 -2.17 -0.27
N ALA A 9 1.99 -1.43 -0.86
CA ALA A 9 1.48 -1.73 -2.19
C ALA A 9 1.95 -0.72 -3.25
N VAL A 10 2.48 -1.21 -4.37
CA VAL A 10 2.93 -0.39 -5.51
C VAL A 10 1.95 -0.57 -6.67
N GLY A 11 1.43 0.55 -7.17
CA GLY A 11 0.41 0.62 -8.21
C GLY A 11 -0.98 0.89 -7.64
N CYS A 12 -1.58 2.01 -8.06
CA CYS A 12 -2.90 2.46 -7.60
C CYS A 12 -4.00 2.34 -8.67
N GLY A 13 -3.73 1.56 -9.74
CA GLY A 13 -4.69 1.20 -10.77
C GLY A 13 -5.79 0.23 -10.30
N GLY A 14 -6.67 -0.18 -11.21
CA GLY A 14 -7.85 -0.97 -10.86
C GLY A 14 -7.56 -2.35 -10.26
N ILE A 15 -6.48 -3.04 -10.69
CA ILE A 15 -6.08 -4.33 -10.10
C ILE A 15 -5.42 -4.08 -8.74
N GLY A 16 -4.51 -3.10 -8.64
CA GLY A 16 -3.88 -2.71 -7.38
C GLY A 16 -4.91 -2.38 -6.29
N HIS A 17 -5.98 -1.68 -6.64
CA HIS A 17 -7.09 -1.44 -5.70
C HIS A 17 -7.72 -2.71 -5.16
N ARG A 18 -7.96 -3.71 -6.02
CA ARG A 18 -8.55 -4.99 -5.58
C ARG A 18 -7.63 -5.74 -4.62
N HIS A 19 -6.32 -5.70 -4.84
CA HIS A 19 -5.34 -6.27 -3.91
C HIS A 19 -5.37 -5.54 -2.56
N GLN A 20 -5.34 -4.21 -2.60
CA GLN A 20 -5.37 -3.35 -1.41
C GLN A 20 -6.62 -3.60 -0.55
N LEU A 21 -7.80 -3.70 -1.18
CA LEU A 21 -9.05 -4.08 -0.50
C LEU A 21 -8.98 -5.46 0.15
N GLY A 22 -8.27 -6.41 -0.48
CA GLY A 22 -8.01 -7.72 0.09
C GLY A 22 -7.18 -7.65 1.37
N TYR A 23 -6.12 -6.86 1.38
CA TYR A 23 -5.27 -6.69 2.57
C TYR A 23 -6.01 -6.02 3.73
N LEU A 24 -6.87 -5.03 3.46
CA LEU A 24 -7.71 -4.41 4.50
C LEU A 24 -8.65 -5.41 5.20
N GLN A 25 -9.09 -6.44 4.48
CA GLN A 25 -10.01 -7.45 5.00
C GLN A 25 -9.30 -8.64 5.64
N HIS A 26 -8.00 -8.83 5.36
CA HIS A 26 -7.29 -10.02 5.78
C HIS A 26 -6.78 -9.87 7.24
N PRO A 27 -7.16 -10.76 8.18
CA PRO A 27 -6.84 -10.58 9.60
C PRO A 27 -5.34 -10.67 9.92
N GLY A 28 -4.55 -11.29 9.03
CA GLY A 28 -3.10 -11.41 9.15
C GLY A 28 -2.31 -10.32 8.41
N ALA A 29 -2.96 -9.31 7.84
CA ALA A 29 -2.30 -8.25 7.10
C ALA A 29 -2.66 -6.86 7.64
N GLU A 30 -1.75 -5.92 7.41
CA GLU A 30 -1.93 -4.50 7.65
C GLU A 30 -1.36 -3.76 6.44
N LEU A 31 -2.21 -3.06 5.69
CA LEU A 31 -1.76 -2.23 4.57
C LEU A 31 -1.21 -0.91 5.14
N VAL A 32 0.11 -0.72 5.09
CA VAL A 32 0.79 0.41 5.74
C VAL A 32 1.02 1.60 4.81
N ALA A 33 1.13 1.37 3.51
CA ALA A 33 1.33 2.43 2.52
C ALA A 33 0.93 2.00 1.11
N VAL A 34 0.63 2.99 0.26
CA VAL A 34 0.52 2.83 -1.19
C VAL A 34 1.54 3.68 -1.93
N CYS A 35 1.93 3.27 -3.13
CA CYS A 35 2.89 3.97 -3.97
C CYS A 35 2.40 4.01 -5.41
N ASP A 36 2.48 5.16 -6.06
CA ASP A 36 2.28 5.31 -7.50
C ASP A 36 3.09 6.52 -8.00
N ILE A 37 3.61 6.44 -9.22
CA ILE A 37 4.31 7.56 -9.85
C ILE A 37 3.34 8.72 -10.15
N ASP A 38 2.06 8.41 -10.32
CA ASP A 38 0.97 9.38 -10.38
C ASP A 38 0.51 9.70 -8.94
N THR A 39 1.03 10.80 -8.40
CA THR A 39 0.78 11.19 -7.00
C THR A 39 -0.69 11.48 -6.71
N ALA A 40 -1.47 11.90 -7.71
CA ALA A 40 -2.90 12.07 -7.55
C ALA A 40 -3.57 10.73 -7.29
N LYS A 41 -3.23 9.68 -8.05
CA LYS A 41 -3.74 8.32 -7.79
C LYS A 41 -3.31 7.78 -6.45
N ALA A 42 -2.04 7.96 -6.06
CA ALA A 42 -1.53 7.49 -4.78
C ALA A 42 -2.28 8.13 -3.60
N LYS A 43 -2.46 9.45 -3.64
CA LYS A 43 -3.17 10.20 -2.61
C LYS A 43 -4.66 9.84 -2.55
N THR A 44 -5.36 9.84 -3.69
CA THR A 44 -6.78 9.45 -3.74
C THR A 44 -6.96 8.02 -3.23
N ARG A 45 -6.07 7.10 -3.59
CA ARG A 45 -6.15 5.73 -3.12
C ARG A 45 -5.95 5.62 -1.62
N ALA A 46 -4.99 6.34 -1.06
CA ALA A 46 -4.75 6.37 0.37
C ALA A 46 -6.00 6.86 1.14
N GLU A 47 -6.61 7.95 0.65
CA GLU A 47 -7.86 8.50 1.19
C GLU A 47 -9.02 7.49 1.14
N GLU A 48 -9.25 6.83 0.00
CA GLU A 48 -10.31 5.83 -0.18
C GLU A 48 -10.15 4.60 0.72
N LEU A 49 -8.90 4.20 0.99
CA LEU A 49 -8.57 3.06 1.82
C LEU A 49 -8.49 3.42 3.32
N GLY A 50 -8.55 4.71 3.66
CA GLY A 50 -8.40 5.19 5.03
C GLY A 50 -6.98 5.02 5.60
N ILE A 51 -5.95 5.04 4.73
CA ILE A 51 -4.55 4.98 5.14
C ILE A 51 -3.89 6.35 4.93
N GLU A 52 -2.98 6.73 5.83
CA GLU A 52 -2.38 8.08 5.79
C GLU A 52 -1.21 8.18 4.82
N LYS A 53 -0.54 7.06 4.56
CA LYS A 53 0.78 7.06 3.93
C LYS A 53 0.71 6.68 2.46
N TRP A 54 1.25 7.56 1.63
CA TRP A 54 1.41 7.34 0.20
C TRP A 54 2.73 7.92 -0.28
N TYR A 55 3.27 7.37 -1.37
CA TYR A 55 4.58 7.74 -1.87
C TYR A 55 4.62 7.89 -3.41
N PRO A 56 5.43 8.82 -3.93
CA PRO A 56 5.62 9.02 -5.38
C PRO A 56 6.62 8.03 -5.99
N SER A 57 7.36 7.28 -5.17
CA SER A 57 8.35 6.32 -5.63
C SER A 57 8.57 5.20 -4.61
N ILE A 58 8.92 4.02 -5.13
CA ILE A 58 9.27 2.85 -4.31
C ILE A 58 10.46 3.16 -3.40
N LYS A 59 11.43 3.93 -3.90
CA LYS A 59 12.61 4.33 -3.13
C LYS A 59 12.23 5.14 -1.89
N GLU A 60 11.36 6.13 -2.05
CA GLU A 60 10.88 6.94 -0.91
C GLU A 60 10.04 6.11 0.05
N MET A 61 9.16 5.25 -0.47
CA MET A 61 8.36 4.33 0.34
C MET A 61 9.26 3.44 1.22
N LEU A 62 10.24 2.74 0.63
CA LEU A 62 11.13 1.84 1.36
C LEU A 62 12.12 2.55 2.28
N ALA A 63 12.35 3.86 2.09
CA ALA A 63 13.19 4.65 2.99
C ALA A 63 12.44 5.12 4.24
N ASN A 64 11.10 5.24 4.17
CA ASN A 64 10.26 5.80 5.23
C ASN A 64 9.34 4.77 5.89
N GLU A 65 9.08 3.63 5.24
CA GLU A 65 8.22 2.57 5.75
C GLU A 65 9.00 1.35 6.24
N GLU A 66 8.52 0.81 7.35
CA GLU A 66 8.88 -0.53 7.80
C GLU A 66 7.77 -1.48 7.34
N CYS A 67 8.01 -2.23 6.26
CA CYS A 67 7.10 -3.24 5.74
C CYS A 67 7.78 -4.62 5.67
N ASP A 68 7.01 -5.68 5.90
CA ASP A 68 7.46 -7.07 5.79
C ASP A 68 7.35 -7.60 4.34
N LEU A 69 6.43 -7.01 3.57
CA LEU A 69 6.11 -7.43 2.20
C LEU A 69 5.80 -6.21 1.32
N VAL A 70 6.28 -6.27 0.07
CA VAL A 70 5.89 -5.33 -0.99
C VAL A 70 5.08 -6.08 -2.04
N ASP A 71 3.87 -5.60 -2.32
CA ASP A 71 3.03 -6.10 -3.41
C ASP A 71 3.15 -5.14 -4.62
N VAL A 72 3.59 -5.65 -5.77
CA VAL A 72 3.87 -4.83 -6.97
C VAL A 72 2.90 -5.18 -8.08
N VAL A 73 1.97 -4.25 -8.36
CA VAL A 73 0.85 -4.42 -9.29
C VAL A 73 0.68 -3.14 -10.12
N THR A 74 1.62 -2.89 -11.03
CA THR A 74 1.73 -1.67 -11.85
C THR A 74 0.97 -1.72 -13.15
#